data_AF-A0A2V9P4T1-F1
#
_entry.id   AF-A0A2V9P4T1-F1
#
_cell.length_a   1.000
_cell.length_b   1.000
_cell.length_c   1.000
_cell.angle_alpha   90.00
_cell.angle_beta   90.00
_cell.angle_gamma   90.00
#
_symmetry.space_group_name_H-M   'P 1'
#
loop_
_entity.id
_entity.type
_entity.pdbx_description
1 polymer ?
#
loop_
_entity_poly.entity_id
_entity_poly.type
_entity_poly.pdbx_seq_one_letter_code
_entity_poly.pdbx_strand_id
1 'polypeptide(L)'
;MLSANQDRTAFAPGGAKAIAGSKPPLFFTVIISLNLGIFNLLPIPIMDGGVILLLFIESLMRRDISLNIKERIYQAAFVFLVLFAAVVIYNDIAKTIGTRLP
;
A
#
# COMPACT_ATOMS: atom_id res chain seq x y z
N MET A 1 -55.90 4.85 26.35
CA MET A 1 -56.16 6.00 25.47
C MET A 1 -55.03 7.00 25.71
N LEU A 2 -53.84 6.74 25.18
CA LEU A 2 -53.41 7.04 23.80
C LEU A 2 -53.03 8.51 23.68
N SER A 3 -51.82 8.73 23.14
CA SER A 3 -51.32 10.00 22.60
C SER A 3 -50.94 11.05 23.65
N ALA A 4 -49.80 11.72 23.59
CA ALA A 4 -48.77 11.77 22.57
C ALA A 4 -47.57 12.46 23.22
N ASN A 5 -46.51 11.71 23.53
CA ASN A 5 -45.18 12.26 23.76
C ASN A 5 -44.58 12.60 22.39
N GLN A 6 -45.22 13.55 21.68
CA GLN A 6 -44.92 13.95 20.32
C GLN A 6 -44.46 15.41 20.33
N ASP A 7 -43.32 15.66 20.96
CA ASP A 7 -42.64 16.95 20.84
C ASP A 7 -41.11 16.77 20.77
N ARG A 8 -40.67 15.85 19.91
CA ARG A 8 -39.24 15.59 19.63
C ARG A 8 -38.85 15.86 18.17
N THR A 9 -39.60 16.68 17.45
CA THR A 9 -39.35 16.95 16.03
C THR A 9 -38.96 18.39 15.74
N ALA A 10 -38.02 18.94 16.51
CA ALA A 10 -37.40 20.24 16.19
C ALA A 10 -35.89 20.23 16.43
N PHE A 11 -35.17 19.42 15.65
CA PHE A 11 -33.81 19.76 15.21
C PHE A 11 -33.47 18.95 13.95
N ALA A 12 -33.69 19.55 12.79
CA ALA A 12 -33.07 19.11 11.55
C ALA A 12 -32.14 20.22 11.05
N PRO A 13 -30.81 20.07 11.22
CA PRO A 13 -29.86 20.69 10.33
C PRO A 13 -29.13 19.60 9.56
N GLY A 14 -29.40 19.58 8.25
CA GLY A 14 -28.37 19.57 7.23
C GLY A 14 -27.22 18.57 7.35
N GLY A 15 -27.21 17.62 6.42
CA GLY A 15 -26.10 17.61 5.46
C GLY A 15 -24.76 17.02 5.89
N ALA A 16 -24.69 16.25 6.97
CA ALA A 16 -23.60 15.31 7.15
C ALA A 16 -24.21 13.96 7.48
N LYS A 17 -24.13 13.01 6.53
CA LYS A 17 -23.96 11.62 6.92
C LYS A 17 -22.74 11.64 7.82
N ALA A 18 -22.96 11.70 9.13
CA ALA A 18 -21.98 11.22 10.07
C ALA A 18 -21.70 9.80 9.58
N ILE A 19 -20.56 9.64 8.92
CA ILE A 19 -19.83 8.39 8.95
C ILE A 19 -19.65 8.14 10.44
N ALA A 20 -20.67 7.55 11.08
CA ALA A 20 -20.57 6.99 12.40
C ALA A 20 -19.36 6.10 12.28
N GLY A 21 -18.24 6.58 12.83
CA GLY A 21 -16.92 6.09 12.52
C GLY A 21 -16.88 4.65 12.95
N SER A 22 -17.18 3.75 12.02
CA SER A 22 -16.85 2.35 12.12
C SER A 22 -15.34 2.34 12.15
N LYS A 23 -14.78 2.39 13.38
CA LYS A 23 -13.37 2.14 13.57
C LYS A 23 -13.10 0.84 12.81
N PRO A 24 -12.19 0.83 11.82
CA PRO A 24 -11.89 -0.40 11.12
C PRO A 24 -11.57 -1.46 12.18
N PRO A 25 -12.14 -2.67 12.06
CA PRO A 25 -11.94 -3.67 13.08
C PRO A 25 -10.43 -3.88 13.22
N LEU A 26 -9.92 -3.83 14.45
CA LEU A 26 -8.47 -3.90 14.73
C LEU A 26 -7.82 -5.08 13.99
N PHE A 27 -8.56 -6.17 13.84
CA PHE A 27 -8.19 -7.35 13.07
C PHE A 27 -7.82 -7.05 11.60
N PHE A 28 -8.58 -6.20 10.91
CA PHE A 28 -8.32 -5.83 9.52
C PHE A 28 -7.04 -5.01 9.40
N THR A 29 -6.83 -4.08 10.32
CA THR A 29 -5.59 -3.29 10.42
C THR A 29 -4.40 -4.21 10.66
N VAL A 30 -4.50 -5.15 11.59
CA VAL A 30 -3.43 -6.12 11.89
C VAL A 30 -3.08 -6.96 10.67
N ILE A 31 -4.07 -7.48 9.94
CA ILE A 31 -3.83 -8.30 8.74
C ILE A 31 -3.13 -7.49 7.65
N ILE A 32 -3.63 -6.28 7.36
CA ILE A 32 -3.03 -5.44 6.32
C ILE A 32 -1.60 -5.08 6.72
N SER A 33 -1.37 -4.61 7.96
CA SER A 33 -0.05 -4.24 8.45
C SER A 33 0.92 -5.41 8.45
N LEU A 34 0.48 -6.62 8.80
CA LEU A 34 1.32 -7.82 8.77
C LEU A 34 1.70 -8.18 7.33
N ASN A 35 0.74 -8.20 6.40
CA ASN A 35 1.01 -8.46 4.99
C ASN A 35 1.96 -7.41 4.40
N LEU A 36 1.71 -6.13 4.67
CA LEU A 36 2.57 -5.03 4.21
C LEU A 36 3.97 -5.13 4.83
N GLY A 37 4.08 -5.51 6.10
CA GLY A 37 5.36 -5.74 6.76
C GLY A 37 6.14 -6.89 6.13
N ILE A 38 5.47 -8.01 5.83
CA ILE A 38 6.07 -9.16 5.13
C ILE A 38 6.53 -8.74 3.73
N PHE A 39 5.68 -8.05 2.96
CA PHE A 39 6.06 -7.53 1.66
C PHE A 39 7.25 -6.59 1.78
N ASN A 40 7.24 -5.62 2.70
CA ASN A 40 8.33 -4.66 2.91
C ASN A 40 9.66 -5.31 3.30
N LEU A 41 9.66 -6.51 3.90
CA LEU A 41 10.87 -7.27 4.23
C LEU A 41 11.45 -8.05 3.05
N LEU A 42 10.72 -8.19 1.94
CA LEU A 42 11.24 -8.86 0.76
C LEU A 42 12.46 -8.11 0.21
N PRO A 43 13.39 -8.83 -0.45
CA PRO A 43 14.60 -8.26 -1.03
C PRO A 43 14.30 -7.52 -2.34
N ILE A 44 13.29 -6.65 -2.33
CA ILE A 44 12.97 -5.77 -3.46
C ILE A 44 13.72 -4.45 -3.25
N PRO A 45 14.53 -4.02 -4.23
CA PRO A 45 15.24 -2.75 -4.15
C PRO A 45 14.27 -1.59 -3.88
N ILE A 46 14.75 -0.54 -3.18
CA ILE A 46 14.02 0.71 -2.85
C ILE A 46 12.98 0.55 -1.74
N MET A 47 12.60 -0.68 -1.43
CA MET A 47 11.79 -1.01 -0.27
C MET A 47 12.67 -1.24 0.96
N ASP A 48 12.08 -1.17 2.16
CA ASP A 48 12.81 -1.28 3.44
C ASP A 48 13.69 -2.55 3.51
N GLY A 49 13.18 -3.69 3.07
CA GLY A 49 13.86 -4.98 3.06
C GLY A 49 15.04 -5.06 2.10
N GLY A 50 14.99 -4.35 0.96
CA GLY A 50 16.11 -4.24 0.04
C GLY A 50 17.28 -3.45 0.64
N VAL A 51 16.98 -2.38 1.37
CA VAL A 51 18.00 -1.58 2.09
C VAL A 51 18.61 -2.42 3.22
N ILE A 52 17.78 -3.09 4.01
CA ILE A 52 18.22 -3.97 5.09
C ILE A 52 19.13 -5.08 4.54
N LEU A 53 18.78 -5.70 3.41
CA LEU A 53 19.60 -6.73 2.77
C LEU A 53 20.94 -6.18 2.29
N LEU A 54 20.95 -4.98 1.68
CA LEU A 54 22.19 -4.36 1.21
C LEU A 54 23.13 -4.02 2.38
N LEU A 55 22.57 -3.52 3.49
CA LEU A 55 23.30 -3.29 4.74
C LEU A 55 23.79 -4.61 5.37
N PHE A 56 22.99 -5.68 5.29
CA PHE A 56 23.38 -7.00 5.77
C PHE A 56 24.56 -7.56 4.97
N ILE A 57 24.55 -7.43 3.64
CA ILE A 57 25.67 -7.81 2.77
C ILE A 57 26.92 -6.99 3.10
N GLU A 58 26.78 -5.68 3.29
CA GLU A 58 27.88 -4.79 3.67
C GLU A 58 28.48 -5.18 5.03
N SER A 59 27.62 -5.48 6.01
CA SER A 59 28.02 -5.99 7.33
C SER A 59 28.75 -7.34 7.23
N LEU A 60 28.28 -8.25 6.37
CA LEU A 60 28.90 -9.55 6.14
C LEU A 60 30.25 -9.43 5.42
N MET A 61 30.34 -8.55 4.42
CA MET A 61 31.56 -8.29 3.65
C MET A 61 32.59 -7.44 4.44
N ARG A 62 32.18 -6.82 5.55
CA ARG A 62 32.99 -5.89 6.37
C ARG A 62 33.67 -4.80 5.54
N ARG A 63 33.07 -4.43 4.40
CA ARG A 63 33.61 -3.45 3.48
C ARG A 63 32.49 -2.58 2.96
N ASP A 64 32.66 -1.28 3.13
CA ASP A 64 31.66 -0.32 2.68
C ASP A 64 31.54 -0.35 1.16
N ILE A 65 30.31 -0.48 0.69
CA ILE A 65 30.01 -0.29 -0.73
C ILE A 65 30.04 1.22 -0.96
N SER A 66 30.79 1.67 -1.96
CA SER A 66 30.89 3.09 -2.26
C SER A 66 29.51 3.67 -2.57
N LEU A 67 29.25 4.89 -2.08
CA LEU A 67 27.97 5.56 -2.22
C LEU A 67 27.53 5.64 -3.70
N ASN A 68 28.49 5.94 -4.59
CA ASN A 68 28.28 5.96 -6.04
C ASN A 68 27.73 4.63 -6.61
N ILE A 69 28.16 3.49 -6.07
CA ILE A 69 27.66 2.17 -6.49
C ILE A 69 26.26 1.94 -5.94
N LYS A 70 26.01 2.27 -4.67
CA LYS A 70 24.67 2.17 -4.07
C LYS A 70 23.64 3.01 -4.84
N GLU A 71 23.98 4.25 -5.16
CA GLU A 71 23.14 5.15 -5.95
C GLU A 71 22.81 4.58 -7.33
N ARG A 72 23.82 4.05 -8.05
CA ARG A 72 23.60 3.42 -9.36
C ARG A 72 22.72 2.17 -9.26
N ILE A 73 22.92 1.35 -8.23
CA ILE A 73 22.09 0.15 -7.99
C ILE A 73 20.63 0.57 -7.72
N TYR A 74 20.41 1.54 -6.84
CA TYR A 74 19.07 2.03 -6.55
C TYR A 74 18.40 2.66 -7.76
N GLN A 75 19.13 3.48 -8.53
CA GLN A 75 18.61 4.09 -9.74
C GLN A 75 18.24 3.04 -10.79
N ALA A 76 19.12 2.08 -11.06
CA ALA A 76 18.87 1.00 -12.00
C ALA A 76 17.66 0.17 -11.56
N ALA A 77 17.58 -0.16 -10.28
CA ALA A 77 16.45 -0.91 -9.75
C ALA A 77 15.14 -0.11 -9.78
N PHE A 78 15.20 1.21 -9.63
CA PHE A 78 14.01 2.08 -9.67
C PHE A 78 13.46 2.15 -11.08
N VAL A 79 14.34 2.37 -12.06
CA VAL A 79 13.96 2.35 -13.48
C VAL A 79 13.41 0.99 -13.87
N PHE A 80 14.06 -0.10 -13.43
CA PHE A 80 13.57 -1.46 -13.66
C PHE A 80 12.18 -1.68 -13.06
N LEU A 81 11.95 -1.27 -11.81
CA LEU A 81 10.67 -1.44 -11.12
C LEU A 81 9.55 -0.65 -11.81
N VAL A 82 9.81 0.60 -12.21
CA VAL A 82 8.85 1.43 -12.95
C VAL A 82 8.52 0.80 -14.30
N LEU A 83 9.53 0.32 -15.03
CA LEU A 83 9.33 -0.34 -16.32
C LEU A 83 8.55 -1.65 -16.16
N PHE A 84 8.90 -2.46 -15.17
CA PHE A 84 8.21 -3.71 -14.84
C PHE A 84 6.74 -3.43 -14.49
N ALA A 85 6.48 -2.44 -13.64
CA ALA A 85 5.12 -2.03 -13.29
C ALA A 85 4.34 -1.58 -14.53
N ALA A 86 4.95 -0.78 -15.42
CA ALA A 86 4.31 -0.34 -16.66
C ALA A 86 3.95 -1.52 -17.58
N VAL A 87 4.85 -2.50 -17.73
CA VAL A 87 4.61 -3.72 -18.52
C VAL A 87 3.49 -4.56 -17.91
N VAL A 88 3.48 -4.73 -16.59
CA VAL A 88 2.43 -5.48 -15.88
C VAL A 88 1.08 -4.79 -16.04
N ILE A 89 1.01 -3.47 -15.85
CA ILE A 89 -0.22 -2.68 -16.04
C ILE A 89 -0.69 -2.80 -17.50
N TYR A 90 0.21 -2.67 -18.48
CA TYR A 90 -0.14 -2.85 -19.89
C TYR A 90 -0.72 -4.23 -20.15
N ASN A 91 -0.09 -5.29 -19.62
CA ASN A 91 -0.55 -6.66 -19.77
C ASN A 91 -1.93 -6.87 -19.13
N ASP A 92 -2.12 -6.36 -17.91
CA ASP A 92 -3.38 -6.49 -17.17
C ASP A 92 -4.53 -5.76 -17.90
N ILE A 93 -4.28 -4.56 -18.42
CA ILE A 93 -5.24 -3.80 -19.24
C ILE A 93 -5.52 -4.53 -20.56
N ALA A 94 -4.48 -4.95 -21.29
CA ALA A 94 -4.64 -5.63 -22.58
C ALA A 94 -5.43 -6.93 -22.42
N LYS A 95 -5.16 -7.70 -21.37
CA LYS A 95 -5.90 -8.93 -21.03
C LYS A 95 -7.34 -8.61 -20.66
N THR A 96 -7.56 -7.61 -19.81
CA THR A 96 -8.91 -7.22 -19.35
C THR A 96 -9.79 -6.70 -20.48
N ILE A 97 -9.20 -6.02 -21.48
CA ILE A 97 -9.92 -5.55 -22.67
C ILE A 97 -10.12 -6.68 -23.67
N GLY A 98 -9.09 -7.48 -23.96
CA GLY A 98 -9.14 -8.56 -24.94
C GLY A 98 -10.05 -9.73 -24.56
N THR A 99 -10.28 -9.97 -23.26
CA THR A 99 -11.25 -10.97 -22.79
C THR A 99 -12.70 -10.51 -22.84
N ARG A 100 -12.98 -9.23 -23.18
CA ARG A 100 -14.35 -8.67 -23.21
C ARG A 100 -14.92 -8.46 -24.61
N LEU A 101 -14.19 -8.79 -25.67
CA LEU A 101 -14.70 -8.76 -27.04
C LEU A 101 -14.66 -10.19 -27.62
N PRO A 102 -15.79 -10.75 -28.06
CA PRO A 102 -15.85 -12.07 -28.71
C PRO A 102 -15.09 -12.10 -30.04
#